data_AF-A0AAJ2JA60-F1
#
_entry.id   AF-A0AAJ2JA60-F1
#
_cell.length_a   1.000
_cell.length_b   1.000
_cell.length_c   1.000
_cell.angle_alpha   90.00
_cell.angle_beta   90.00
_cell.angle_gamma   90.00
#
_symmetry.space_group_name_H-M   'P 1'
#
loop_
_entity.id
_entity.type
_entity.pdbx_description
1 polymer ?
#
loop_
_entity_poly.entity_id
_entity_poly.type
_entity_poly.pdbx_seq_one_letter_code
_entity_poly.pdbx_strand_id
1 'polypeptide(L)'
;MKIQVAGMALTVALLAACGQAPEKAVETIPAVAPTAPAGTPAATTTVVESEPSIEDGVDPSVWDSEGEPEDSSVGRELTCKDNPLATHFFTLVGGNTVDDCGRKDPTVLAAFDALMKGTQAAESADKDIPSLRERLLSGPSGPGELLVLQGEPWWFYTACQAHDCPGTALAMLYSPDQSKMVGRLTARCRVWWLGEPTAEQREQIEQLRTLDDAALKEDSALCE
;
A
#
# COMPACT_ATOMS: atom_id res chain seq x y z
N MET A 1 23.14 51.75 -2.61
CA MET A 1 23.77 51.66 -3.93
C MET A 1 23.01 50.62 -4.73
N LYS A 2 22.44 51.00 -5.89
CA LYS A 2 21.74 50.12 -6.82
C LYS A 2 22.73 49.66 -7.88
N ILE A 3 22.88 48.36 -8.09
CA ILE A 3 23.50 47.82 -9.30
C ILE A 3 22.58 46.68 -9.77
N GLN A 4 21.79 46.99 -10.81
CA GLN A 4 21.19 45.99 -11.68
C GLN A 4 22.17 45.74 -12.83
N VAL A 5 22.47 44.48 -13.12
CA VAL A 5 23.01 44.08 -14.42
C VAL A 5 22.22 42.86 -14.88
N ALA A 6 21.64 43.01 -16.07
CA ALA A 6 20.91 42.01 -16.83
C ALA A 6 21.85 41.22 -17.77
N GLY A 7 21.43 40.02 -18.14
CA GLY A 7 21.85 39.29 -19.34
C GLY A 7 20.92 38.10 -19.51
N MET A 8 19.95 38.10 -20.43
CA MET A 8 20.07 37.68 -21.85
C MET A 8 20.85 36.36 -22.03
N ALA A 9 20.46 35.38 -22.84
CA ALA A 9 19.32 35.15 -23.71
C ALA A 9 19.59 33.82 -24.48
N LEU A 10 18.51 33.13 -24.87
CA LEU A 10 18.29 32.45 -26.16
C LEU A 10 18.99 31.09 -26.53
N THR A 11 18.09 30.09 -26.70
CA THR A 11 17.77 29.30 -27.93
C THR A 11 18.45 27.97 -28.35
N VAL A 12 17.55 26.99 -28.63
CA VAL A 12 17.42 26.12 -29.86
C VAL A 12 18.45 24.97 -29.97
N ALA A 13 18.13 23.72 -30.33
CA ALA A 13 17.18 23.19 -31.30
C ALA A 13 16.77 21.71 -31.04
N LEU A 14 15.65 21.31 -31.66
CA LEU A 14 15.19 19.94 -31.93
C LEU A 14 16.20 19.13 -32.76
N LEU A 15 16.08 17.79 -32.74
CA LEU A 15 15.93 16.97 -33.97
C LEU A 15 15.47 15.53 -33.67
N ALA A 16 14.63 15.05 -34.58
CA ALA A 16 13.87 13.81 -34.57
C ALA A 16 14.68 12.59 -35.03
N ALA A 17 14.20 11.39 -34.70
CA ALA A 17 14.40 10.20 -35.52
C ALA A 17 13.24 9.21 -35.35
N CYS A 18 12.46 9.08 -36.44
CA CYS A 18 11.50 8.02 -36.71
C CYS A 18 12.23 6.71 -37.06
N GLY A 19 11.63 5.54 -36.84
CA GLY A 19 12.17 4.30 -37.44
C GLY A 19 11.59 2.96 -36.99
N GLN A 20 10.39 2.63 -37.48
CA GLN A 20 10.01 1.35 -38.10
C GLN A 20 9.93 0.04 -37.28
N ALA A 21 8.69 -0.47 -37.19
CA ALA A 21 8.35 -1.88 -37.03
C ALA A 21 8.60 -2.69 -38.32
N PRO A 22 8.55 -4.03 -38.23
CA PRO A 22 8.02 -4.85 -39.31
C PRO A 22 6.86 -5.77 -38.89
N GLU A 23 5.95 -5.91 -39.84
CA GLU A 23 4.78 -6.77 -39.92
C GLU A 23 5.10 -8.27 -40.17
N LYS A 24 4.09 -9.09 -39.83
CA LYS A 24 3.60 -10.32 -40.48
C LYS A 24 4.44 -11.62 -40.42
N ALA A 25 3.79 -12.69 -39.95
CA ALA A 25 3.31 -13.75 -40.84
C ALA A 25 2.26 -14.67 -40.16
N VAL A 26 1.24 -14.98 -40.93
CA VAL A 26 0.11 -15.91 -40.73
C VAL A 26 0.58 -17.33 -41.08
N GLU A 27 0.12 -18.38 -40.40
CA GLU A 27 -0.59 -19.51 -41.06
C GLU A 27 -1.14 -20.56 -40.09
N THR A 28 -2.34 -21.00 -40.45
CA THR A 28 -3.29 -21.93 -39.84
C THR A 28 -3.11 -23.32 -40.45
N ILE A 29 -3.25 -24.43 -39.70
CA ILE A 29 -3.82 -25.72 -40.20
C ILE A 29 -4.51 -26.48 -39.03
N PRO A 30 -5.62 -27.24 -39.26
CA PRO A 30 -6.59 -27.63 -38.25
C PRO A 30 -6.64 -29.14 -37.88
N ALA A 31 -7.54 -29.44 -36.92
CA ALA A 31 -8.40 -30.62 -36.76
C ALA A 31 -7.78 -31.98 -36.34
N VAL A 32 -8.38 -32.64 -35.34
CA VAL A 32 -9.40 -33.71 -35.47
C VAL A 32 -9.63 -34.37 -34.09
N ALA A 33 -10.90 -34.51 -33.69
CA ALA A 33 -11.35 -35.37 -32.59
C ALA A 33 -11.69 -36.79 -33.12
N PRO A 34 -11.73 -37.80 -32.24
CA PRO A 34 -12.89 -38.68 -32.31
C PRO A 34 -13.51 -39.10 -30.96
N THR A 35 -14.82 -39.28 -31.09
CA THR A 35 -15.91 -39.88 -30.31
C THR A 35 -15.67 -41.13 -29.45
N ALA A 36 -16.49 -41.21 -28.40
CA ALA A 36 -16.79 -42.32 -27.48
C ALA A 36 -17.39 -43.58 -28.17
N PRO A 37 -17.68 -44.69 -27.44
CA PRO A 37 -19.01 -44.78 -26.81
C PRO A 37 -19.13 -45.53 -25.46
N ALA A 38 -20.17 -45.12 -24.72
CA ALA A 38 -21.20 -45.87 -23.99
C ALA A 38 -20.86 -47.01 -22.99
N GLY A 39 -21.49 -46.92 -21.81
CA GLY A 39 -21.85 -48.07 -20.99
C GLY A 39 -22.29 -47.70 -19.56
N THR A 40 -23.59 -47.46 -19.35
CA THR A 40 -24.24 -47.54 -18.03
C THR A 40 -24.74 -48.98 -17.83
N PRO A 41 -24.74 -49.53 -16.59
CA PRO A 41 -26.04 -49.74 -15.95
C PRO A 41 -26.03 -49.49 -14.42
N ALA A 42 -27.22 -49.66 -13.85
CA ALA A 42 -27.76 -49.05 -12.65
C ALA A 42 -27.42 -49.73 -11.30
N ALA A 43 -27.80 -48.97 -10.26
CA ALA A 43 -27.85 -49.22 -8.82
C ALA A 43 -27.99 -50.66 -8.30
N THR A 44 -27.30 -50.93 -7.19
CA THR A 44 -27.75 -51.85 -6.14
C THR A 44 -27.49 -51.25 -4.75
N THR A 45 -28.55 -51.18 -3.97
CA THR A 45 -28.62 -50.85 -2.55
C THR A 45 -27.98 -51.98 -1.74
N THR A 46 -27.08 -51.65 -0.82
CA THR A 46 -26.63 -52.59 0.22
C THR A 46 -26.62 -51.86 1.56
N VAL A 47 -27.38 -52.40 2.52
CA VAL A 47 -27.43 -52.03 3.94
C VAL A 47 -26.37 -52.87 4.69
N VAL A 48 -26.02 -52.45 5.92
CA VAL A 48 -25.18 -53.11 6.97
C VAL A 48 -23.80 -52.41 7.07
N GLU A 49 -23.25 -51.97 8.21
CA GLU A 49 -23.43 -52.22 9.65
C GLU A 49 -23.03 -50.96 10.45
N SER A 50 -23.43 -50.88 11.73
CA SER A 50 -23.04 -49.80 12.65
C SER A 50 -21.63 -50.01 13.20
N GLU A 51 -20.72 -49.06 12.98
CA GLU A 51 -19.41 -48.96 13.65
C GLU A 51 -19.42 -47.88 14.75
N PRO A 52 -18.63 -48.01 15.82
CA PRO A 52 -18.77 -47.21 17.04
C PRO A 52 -18.13 -45.82 16.96
N SER A 53 -18.72 -44.95 17.79
CA SER A 53 -18.44 -43.57 18.17
C SER A 53 -16.97 -43.10 18.12
N ILE A 54 -16.73 -41.96 17.44
CA ILE A 54 -15.50 -41.14 17.55
C ILE A 54 -15.76 -39.89 18.41
N GLU A 55 -17.00 -39.65 18.82
CA GLU A 55 -17.46 -38.39 19.43
C GLU A 55 -17.41 -38.41 20.98
N ASP A 56 -16.54 -39.19 21.62
CA ASP A 56 -16.50 -39.31 23.10
C ASP A 56 -15.06 -39.22 23.66
N GLY A 57 -14.23 -38.34 23.11
CA GLY A 57 -12.83 -38.28 23.52
C GLY A 57 -12.10 -36.95 23.39
N VAL A 58 -12.78 -35.84 23.11
CA VAL A 58 -12.12 -34.53 23.12
C VAL A 58 -12.63 -33.76 24.33
N ASP A 59 -11.86 -33.81 25.41
CA ASP A 59 -12.10 -32.99 26.59
C ASP A 59 -11.94 -31.50 26.19
N PRO A 60 -13.01 -30.69 26.26
CA PRO A 60 -12.95 -29.28 25.88
C PRO A 60 -12.01 -28.47 26.78
N SER A 61 -11.60 -28.98 27.94
CA SER A 61 -10.64 -28.33 28.83
C SER A 61 -9.19 -28.33 28.30
N VAL A 62 -8.89 -29.07 27.23
CA VAL A 62 -7.59 -29.00 26.54
C VAL A 62 -7.40 -27.68 25.78
N TRP A 63 -8.49 -26.94 25.53
CA TRP A 63 -8.45 -25.64 24.84
C TRP A 63 -8.25 -24.46 25.80
N ASP A 64 -8.39 -24.68 27.11
CA ASP A 64 -8.36 -23.63 28.15
C ASP A 64 -7.00 -23.54 28.87
N SER A 65 -5.89 -23.82 28.19
CA SER A 65 -4.57 -23.81 28.83
C SER A 65 -3.48 -23.26 27.94
N GLU A 66 -3.52 -21.95 27.72
CA GLU A 66 -2.34 -21.07 27.66
C GLU A 66 -2.84 -19.67 28.05
N GLY A 67 -3.03 -19.42 29.35
CA GLY A 67 -3.15 -18.05 29.83
C GLY A 67 -1.79 -17.39 29.60
N GLU A 68 -1.69 -16.57 28.55
CA GLU A 68 -0.50 -15.75 28.32
C GLU A 68 -0.22 -14.95 29.60
N PRO A 69 1.01 -14.94 30.12
CA PRO A 69 1.34 -14.08 31.23
C PRO A 69 1.05 -12.64 30.79
N GLU A 70 0.18 -11.95 31.51
CA GLU A 70 0.01 -10.51 31.35
C GLU A 70 1.33 -9.85 31.74
N ASP A 71 2.19 -9.64 30.74
CA ASP A 71 3.47 -8.99 30.91
C ASP A 71 3.20 -7.50 31.14
N SER A 72 2.94 -7.20 32.41
CA SER A 72 2.78 -5.85 32.89
C SER A 72 4.13 -5.14 32.79
N SER A 73 4.20 -4.17 31.86
CA SER A 73 5.17 -3.07 31.72
C SER A 73 6.30 -3.15 30.69
N VAL A 74 6.02 -3.63 29.47
CA VAL A 74 6.72 -3.15 28.26
C VAL A 74 5.71 -2.56 27.28
N GLY A 75 5.70 -1.23 27.17
CA GLY A 75 5.05 -0.46 26.09
C GLY A 75 3.68 -0.94 25.62
N ARG A 76 2.61 -0.67 26.39
CA ARG A 76 1.22 -0.81 25.90
C ARG A 76 1.11 -0.14 24.53
N GLU A 77 0.61 -0.88 23.54
CA GLU A 77 0.26 -0.32 22.23
C GLU A 77 -0.72 0.83 22.42
N LEU A 78 -0.34 2.02 21.94
CA LEU A 78 -1.20 3.19 22.03
C LEU A 78 -2.45 2.92 21.19
N THR A 79 -3.62 3.15 21.78
CA THR A 79 -4.89 3.07 21.08
C THR A 79 -5.45 4.46 20.87
N CYS A 80 -6.40 4.59 19.94
CA CYS A 80 -7.07 5.86 19.70
C CYS A 80 -7.84 6.41 20.93
N LYS A 81 -8.09 5.59 21.95
CA LYS A 81 -8.61 6.03 23.26
C LYS A 81 -7.56 6.78 24.09
N ASP A 82 -6.29 6.42 23.92
CA ASP A 82 -5.16 7.05 24.61
C ASP A 82 -4.70 8.32 23.86
N ASN A 83 -4.66 8.26 22.53
CA ASN A 83 -4.32 9.39 21.67
C ASN A 83 -5.05 9.28 20.33
N PRO A 84 -5.78 10.31 19.86
CA PRO A 84 -6.54 10.24 18.61
C PRO A 84 -5.68 9.97 17.36
N LEU A 85 -4.37 10.18 17.41
CA LEU A 85 -3.43 9.85 16.32
C LEU A 85 -3.07 8.35 16.28
N ALA A 86 -3.32 7.59 17.35
CA ALA A 86 -3.14 6.13 17.36
C ALA A 86 -4.34 5.41 16.71
N THR A 87 -4.67 5.80 15.48
CA THR A 87 -5.76 5.28 14.65
C THR A 87 -5.26 5.05 13.24
N HIS A 88 -6.08 4.43 12.39
CA HIS A 88 -5.77 4.26 10.98
C HIS A 88 -5.68 5.61 10.25
N PHE A 89 -4.69 5.76 9.39
CA PHE A 89 -4.48 7.00 8.63
C PHE A 89 -5.74 7.48 7.91
N PHE A 90 -6.53 6.54 7.36
CA PHE A 90 -7.73 6.88 6.61
C PHE A 90 -8.83 7.48 7.50
N THR A 91 -8.89 7.09 8.78
CA THR A 91 -9.75 7.73 9.77
C THR A 91 -9.40 9.21 9.92
N LEU A 92 -8.11 9.57 9.83
CA LEU A 92 -7.64 10.96 9.98
C LEU A 92 -7.81 11.83 8.73
N VAL A 93 -7.79 11.26 7.53
CA VAL A 93 -7.90 12.05 6.28
C VAL A 93 -9.27 11.97 5.60
N GLY A 94 -10.24 11.32 6.25
CA GLY A 94 -11.62 11.22 5.77
C GLY A 94 -11.86 10.14 4.72
N GLY A 95 -11.04 9.08 4.74
CA GLY A 95 -11.25 7.84 3.98
C GLY A 95 -12.15 6.83 4.72
N ASN A 96 -12.02 5.56 4.36
CA ASN A 96 -12.72 4.46 5.03
C ASN A 96 -12.23 4.33 6.48
N THR A 97 -13.16 4.21 7.44
CA THR A 97 -12.83 4.06 8.86
C THR A 97 -13.11 2.65 9.32
N VAL A 98 -12.17 2.08 10.06
CA VAL A 98 -12.29 0.73 10.64
C VAL A 98 -12.48 0.76 12.17
N ASP A 99 -12.43 1.94 12.78
CA ASP A 99 -12.60 2.15 14.21
C ASP A 99 -13.60 3.28 14.53
N ASP A 100 -14.13 3.25 15.76
CA ASP A 100 -15.11 4.21 16.29
C ASP A 100 -14.47 5.53 16.74
N CYS A 101 -13.21 5.76 16.39
CA CYS A 101 -12.39 6.82 16.96
C CYS A 101 -12.57 8.21 16.35
N GLY A 102 -13.64 8.42 15.58
CA GLY A 102 -14.11 9.75 15.23
C GLY A 102 -13.24 10.46 14.19
N ARG A 103 -13.89 10.90 13.12
CA ARG A 103 -13.27 11.12 11.81
C ARG A 103 -12.59 12.47 11.64
N LYS A 104 -11.57 12.42 10.79
CA LYS A 104 -11.01 13.51 9.99
C LYS A 104 -10.41 14.63 10.83
N ASP A 105 -9.13 14.48 11.16
CA ASP A 105 -8.35 15.55 11.74
C ASP A 105 -7.98 16.58 10.65
N PRO A 106 -8.44 17.84 10.76
CA PRO A 106 -8.20 18.85 9.70
C PRO A 106 -6.72 19.21 9.57
N THR A 107 -5.93 19.07 10.63
CA THR A 107 -4.50 19.35 10.63
C THR A 107 -3.73 18.24 9.94
N VAL A 108 -4.06 16.98 10.24
CA VAL A 108 -3.48 15.81 9.55
C VAL A 108 -3.85 15.85 8.06
N LEU A 109 -5.12 16.15 7.75
CA LEU A 109 -5.56 16.31 6.37
C LEU A 109 -4.81 17.43 5.66
N ALA A 110 -4.64 18.60 6.27
CA ALA A 110 -3.90 19.70 5.67
C ALA A 110 -2.42 19.34 5.44
N ALA A 111 -1.80 18.63 6.38
CA ALA A 111 -0.43 18.14 6.24
C ALA A 111 -0.31 17.11 5.11
N PHE A 112 -1.28 16.20 4.97
CA PHE A 112 -1.34 15.26 3.87
C PHE A 112 -1.56 15.96 2.52
N ASP A 113 -2.48 16.92 2.44
CA ASP A 113 -2.72 17.72 1.24
C ASP A 113 -1.47 18.50 0.83
N ALA A 114 -0.70 19.01 1.79
CA ALA A 114 0.59 19.64 1.53
C ALA A 114 1.63 18.65 1.00
N LEU A 115 1.71 17.44 1.59
CA LEU A 115 2.59 16.38 1.12
C LEU A 115 2.29 15.99 -0.34
N MET A 116 1.01 15.83 -0.66
CA MET A 116 0.54 15.40 -1.99
C MET A 116 0.83 16.44 -3.09
N LYS A 117 1.10 17.71 -2.76
CA LYS A 117 1.56 18.68 -3.77
C LYS A 117 2.89 18.26 -4.42
N GLY A 118 3.71 17.48 -3.71
CA GLY A 118 4.99 16.97 -4.22
C GLY A 118 4.89 15.79 -5.20
N THR A 119 3.69 15.29 -5.51
CA THR A 119 3.52 14.03 -6.27
C THR A 119 3.26 14.19 -7.76
N GLN A 120 3.32 15.42 -8.30
CA GLN A 120 2.98 15.69 -9.70
C GLN A 120 3.78 14.83 -10.70
N ALA A 121 5.05 14.54 -10.41
CA ALA A 121 5.90 13.69 -11.24
C ALA A 121 5.60 12.18 -11.12
N ALA A 122 4.86 11.77 -10.10
CA ALA A 122 4.45 10.38 -9.85
C ALA A 122 3.02 10.09 -10.34
N GLU A 123 2.27 11.11 -10.74
CA GLU A 123 0.93 10.94 -11.31
C GLU A 123 0.99 10.19 -12.65
N SER A 124 -0.11 9.51 -12.96
CA SER A 124 -0.30 8.94 -14.30
C SER A 124 -0.60 10.06 -15.31
N ALA A 125 -0.10 9.88 -16.54
CA ALA A 125 -0.50 10.73 -17.65
C ALA A 125 -1.88 10.33 -18.22
N ASP A 126 -2.29 9.07 -18.00
CA ASP A 126 -3.58 8.54 -18.40
C ASP A 126 -4.70 9.12 -17.53
N LYS A 127 -5.77 9.61 -18.17
CA LYS A 127 -6.93 10.23 -17.51
C LYS A 127 -7.96 9.21 -17.05
N ASP A 128 -7.88 7.97 -17.54
CA ASP A 128 -8.75 6.88 -17.12
C ASP A 128 -8.23 6.20 -15.84
N ILE A 129 -6.98 6.48 -15.44
CA ILE A 129 -6.41 6.02 -14.18
C ILE A 129 -6.80 7.00 -13.05
N PRO A 130 -7.36 6.51 -11.92
CA PRO A 130 -7.65 7.36 -10.77
C PRO A 130 -6.41 8.10 -10.27
N SER A 131 -6.61 9.28 -9.67
CA SER A 131 -5.49 10.08 -9.14
C SER A 131 -4.65 9.27 -8.16
N LEU A 132 -3.35 9.59 -8.03
CA LEU A 132 -2.49 8.93 -7.06
C LEU A 132 -3.08 8.98 -5.64
N ARG A 133 -3.72 10.11 -5.28
CA ARG A 133 -4.40 10.22 -3.98
C ARG A 133 -5.50 9.17 -3.84
N GLU A 134 -6.40 9.04 -4.82
CA GLU A 134 -7.48 8.05 -4.77
C GLU A 134 -6.93 6.63 -4.71
N ARG A 135 -5.88 6.34 -5.49
CA ARG A 135 -5.20 5.05 -5.45
C ARG A 135 -4.61 4.78 -4.06
N LEU A 136 -3.82 5.67 -3.50
CA LEU A 136 -3.23 5.52 -2.16
C LEU A 136 -4.26 5.36 -1.04
N LEU A 137 -5.45 5.96 -1.19
CA LEU A 137 -6.54 5.90 -0.21
C LEU A 137 -7.55 4.77 -0.48
N SER A 138 -7.27 3.88 -1.43
CA SER A 138 -8.18 2.78 -1.80
C SER A 138 -7.94 1.48 -1.01
N GLY A 139 -6.71 1.23 -0.56
CA GLY A 139 -6.30 -0.03 0.05
C GLY A 139 -6.19 0.01 1.58
N PRO A 140 -5.35 -0.82 2.19
CA PRO A 140 -5.16 -0.81 3.63
C PRO A 140 -4.31 0.40 4.10
N SER A 141 -4.59 0.83 5.33
CA SER A 141 -3.70 1.68 6.13
C SER A 141 -3.49 1.04 7.51
N GLY A 142 -2.30 1.24 8.09
CA GLY A 142 -2.00 0.79 9.46
C GLY A 142 -2.38 1.85 10.50
N PRO A 143 -2.54 1.45 11.78
CA PRO A 143 -2.66 2.40 12.87
C PRO A 143 -1.39 3.23 13.02
N GLY A 144 -1.52 4.44 13.56
CA GLY A 144 -0.38 5.33 13.81
C GLY A 144 0.54 4.79 14.89
N GLU A 145 1.83 4.71 14.58
CA GLU A 145 2.88 4.33 15.54
C GLU A 145 3.62 5.58 16.03
N LEU A 146 3.70 5.78 17.35
CA LEU A 146 4.44 6.91 17.93
C LEU A 146 5.94 6.61 17.97
N LEU A 147 6.73 7.51 17.38
CA LEU A 147 8.18 7.50 17.37
C LEU A 147 8.71 8.79 18.01
N VAL A 148 9.96 8.74 18.47
CA VAL A 148 10.69 9.91 18.94
C VAL A 148 11.94 10.08 18.08
N LEU A 149 11.99 11.14 17.30
CA LEU A 149 13.12 11.49 16.43
C LEU A 149 13.67 12.84 16.87
N GLN A 150 14.97 12.91 17.16
CA GLN A 150 15.61 14.12 17.69
C GLN A 150 14.94 14.73 18.93
N GLY A 151 14.26 13.90 19.73
CA GLY A 151 13.52 14.34 20.92
C GLY A 151 12.12 14.90 20.64
N GLU A 152 11.67 14.92 19.38
CA GLU A 152 10.32 15.33 19.00
C GLU A 152 9.42 14.11 18.68
N PRO A 153 8.12 14.18 18.99
CA PRO A 153 7.18 13.12 18.65
C PRO A 153 6.85 13.13 17.14
N TRP A 154 6.91 11.95 16.52
CA TRP A 154 6.50 11.72 15.15
C TRP A 154 5.57 10.51 15.08
N TRP A 155 4.50 10.60 14.30
CA TRP A 155 3.58 9.50 14.06
C TRP A 155 3.86 8.88 12.71
N PHE A 156 4.20 7.59 12.71
CA PHE A 156 4.38 6.82 11.51
C PHE A 156 3.04 6.23 11.04
N TYR A 157 2.77 6.38 9.75
CA TYR A 157 1.61 5.78 9.10
C TYR A 157 1.98 5.16 7.75
N THR A 158 1.15 4.24 7.30
CA THR A 158 1.21 3.67 5.95
C THR A 158 -0.12 3.76 5.23
N ALA A 159 -0.08 3.94 3.93
CA ALA A 159 -1.23 3.89 3.02
C ALA A 159 -0.81 3.21 1.72
N CYS A 160 -1.68 2.41 1.10
CA CYS A 160 -1.40 1.84 -0.20
C CYS A 160 -2.64 1.59 -1.05
N GLN A 161 -2.41 1.33 -2.34
CA GLN A 161 -3.46 0.98 -3.29
C GLN A 161 -4.02 -0.41 -3.01
N ALA A 162 -5.34 -0.53 -3.09
CA ALA A 162 -6.03 -1.81 -3.00
C ALA A 162 -5.47 -2.77 -4.05
N HIS A 163 -5.12 -3.98 -3.61
CA HIS A 163 -4.56 -5.05 -4.45
C HIS A 163 -3.20 -4.73 -5.10
N ASP A 164 -2.56 -3.59 -4.80
CA ASP A 164 -1.24 -3.20 -5.32
C ASP A 164 -0.41 -2.42 -4.28
N CYS A 165 -0.31 -2.99 -3.08
CA CYS A 165 0.50 -2.37 -2.02
C CYS A 165 2.01 -2.35 -2.26
N PRO A 166 2.61 -3.27 -3.03
CA PRO A 166 3.98 -3.12 -3.46
C PRO A 166 4.15 -1.96 -4.45
N GLY A 167 3.31 -1.88 -5.49
CA GLY A 167 3.49 -0.94 -6.60
C GLY A 167 3.11 0.51 -6.27
N THR A 168 2.07 0.72 -5.47
CA THR A 168 1.59 2.06 -5.08
C THR A 168 1.38 2.17 -3.58
N ALA A 169 2.36 2.74 -2.88
CA ALA A 169 2.36 2.86 -1.41
C ALA A 169 3.05 4.12 -0.91
N LEU A 170 2.63 4.58 0.27
CA LEU A 170 3.16 5.73 0.97
C LEU A 170 3.41 5.37 2.43
N ALA A 171 4.66 5.52 2.87
CA ALA A 171 5.07 5.45 4.26
C ALA A 171 5.43 6.87 4.72
N MET A 172 4.87 7.32 5.84
CA MET A 172 4.88 8.74 6.20
C MET A 172 5.12 8.95 7.70
N LEU A 173 5.76 10.07 8.03
CA LEU A 173 5.93 10.57 9.38
C LEU A 173 5.19 11.90 9.49
N TYR A 174 4.35 12.03 10.52
CA TYR A 174 3.61 13.25 10.84
C TYR A 174 4.08 13.82 12.17
N SER A 175 4.47 15.10 12.18
CA SER A 175 4.76 15.84 13.41
C SER A 175 3.54 16.70 13.78
N PRO A 176 2.90 16.47 14.94
CA PRO A 176 1.80 17.28 15.40
C PRO A 176 2.25 18.71 15.73
N ASP A 177 3.44 18.87 16.32
CA ASP A 177 3.98 20.16 16.73
C ASP A 177 4.30 21.06 15.54
N GLN A 178 4.80 20.47 14.46
CA GLN A 178 5.12 21.20 13.22
C GLN A 178 3.94 21.25 12.24
N SER A 179 2.86 20.49 12.49
CA SER A 179 1.77 20.25 11.52
C SER A 179 2.31 19.86 10.13
N LYS A 180 3.39 19.06 10.12
CA LYS A 180 4.15 18.71 8.92
C LYS A 180 4.14 17.21 8.71
N MET A 181 4.08 16.81 7.44
CA MET A 181 4.24 15.43 7.04
C MET A 181 5.44 15.30 6.10
N VAL A 182 6.17 14.20 6.21
CA VAL A 182 7.21 13.77 5.28
C VAL A 182 7.00 12.29 4.97
N GLY A 183 7.51 11.80 3.84
CA GLY A 183 7.29 10.39 3.51
C GLY A 183 8.06 9.87 2.32
N ARG A 184 8.00 8.55 2.15
CA ARG A 184 8.48 7.81 1.00
C ARG A 184 7.28 7.30 0.20
N LEU A 185 7.16 7.78 -1.03
CA LEU A 185 6.20 7.29 -2.01
C LEU A 185 6.87 6.24 -2.90
N THR A 186 6.20 5.12 -3.10
CA THR A 186 6.46 4.15 -4.18
C THR A 186 5.28 4.19 -5.12
N ALA A 187 5.52 4.42 -6.40
CA ALA A 187 4.53 4.46 -7.47
C ALA A 187 5.27 4.31 -8.80
N ARG A 188 4.63 3.80 -9.85
CA ARG A 188 5.23 3.75 -11.20
C ARG A 188 6.67 3.21 -11.21
N CYS A 189 6.92 2.19 -10.38
CA CYS A 189 8.22 1.52 -10.25
C CYS A 189 9.38 2.43 -9.79
N ARG A 190 9.06 3.54 -9.11
CA ARG A 190 10.02 4.53 -8.63
C ARG A 190 9.73 4.94 -7.19
N VAL A 191 10.74 5.53 -6.57
CA VAL A 191 10.69 6.04 -5.20
C VAL A 191 10.84 7.56 -5.19
N TRP A 192 9.99 8.24 -4.43
CA TRP A 192 10.10 9.68 -4.17
C TRP A 192 10.10 9.96 -2.67
N TRP A 193 10.96 10.89 -2.28
CA TRP A 193 10.94 11.49 -0.95
C TRP A 193 10.13 12.78 -0.97
N LEU A 194 9.07 12.81 -0.17
CA LEU A 194 8.09 13.89 -0.13
C LEU A 194 8.23 14.68 1.18
N GLY A 195 8.02 16.00 1.12
CA GLY A 195 8.05 16.88 2.32
C GLY A 195 9.45 17.20 2.85
N GLU A 196 10.50 16.89 2.08
CA GLU A 196 11.90 17.12 2.44
C GLU A 196 12.30 16.44 3.77
N PRO A 197 12.26 15.09 3.84
CA PRO A 197 12.67 14.37 5.04
C PRO A 197 14.19 14.46 5.26
N THR A 198 14.59 14.58 6.52
CA THR A 198 15.99 14.49 6.98
C THR A 198 16.54 13.07 6.77
N ALA A 199 17.86 12.90 6.87
CA ALA A 199 18.48 11.58 6.75
C ALA A 199 17.94 10.57 7.77
N GLU A 200 17.80 10.98 9.03
CA GLU A 200 17.25 10.15 10.12
C GLU A 200 15.78 9.76 9.85
N GLN A 201 14.97 10.69 9.34
CA GLN A 201 13.58 10.39 8.97
C GLN A 201 13.50 9.38 7.83
N ARG A 202 14.40 9.47 6.83
CA ARG A 202 14.47 8.51 5.73
C ARG A 202 14.87 7.12 6.23
N GLU A 203 15.91 7.05 7.05
CA GLU A 203 16.38 5.81 7.66
C GLU A 203 15.28 5.16 8.50
N GLN A 204 14.58 5.94 9.33
CA GLN A 204 13.48 5.42 10.13
C GLN A 204 12.35 4.84 9.26
N ILE A 205 11.97 5.54 8.18
CA ILE A 205 10.95 5.04 7.24
C ILE A 205 11.42 3.76 6.54
N GLU A 206 12.71 3.66 6.18
CA GLU A 206 13.28 2.47 5.55
C GLU A 206 13.32 1.25 6.48
N GLN A 207 13.63 1.47 7.76
CA GLN A 207 13.62 0.43 8.79
C GLN A 207 12.19 -0.08 9.06
N LEU A 208 11.22 0.81 9.21
CA LEU A 208 9.83 0.43 9.50
C LEU A 208 9.10 -0.13 8.29
N ARG A 209 9.47 0.35 7.09
CA ARG A 209 8.91 -0.14 5.84
C ARG A 209 10.02 -0.38 4.83
N THR A 210 10.53 -1.60 4.81
CA THR A 210 11.48 -2.01 3.77
C THR A 210 10.82 -1.94 2.39
N LEU A 211 11.56 -1.51 1.38
CA LEU A 211 11.12 -1.59 -0.01
C LEU A 211 11.22 -3.04 -0.48
N ASP A 212 10.17 -3.51 -1.14
CA ASP A 212 10.24 -4.75 -1.91
C ASP A 212 10.82 -4.43 -3.29
N ASP A 213 11.95 -5.01 -3.64
CA ASP A 213 12.56 -4.81 -4.97
C ASP A 213 11.63 -5.23 -6.11
N ALA A 214 10.65 -6.12 -5.85
CA ALA A 214 9.61 -6.46 -6.83
C ALA A 214 8.74 -5.25 -7.21
N ALA A 215 8.56 -4.28 -6.29
CA ALA A 215 7.81 -3.04 -6.55
C ALA A 215 8.51 -2.11 -7.56
N LEU A 216 9.80 -2.31 -7.80
CA LEU A 216 10.63 -1.47 -8.67
C LEU A 216 10.92 -2.13 -10.02
N LYS A 217 10.39 -3.34 -10.27
CA LYS A 217 10.64 -4.05 -11.53
C LYS A 217 9.78 -3.47 -12.65
N GLU A 218 10.44 -3.23 -13.79
CA GLU A 218 9.86 -2.66 -15.01
C GLU A 218 9.02 -3.67 -15.81
N ASP A 219 8.00 -4.30 -15.20
CA ASP A 219 6.91 -4.83 -16.03
C ASP A 219 6.09 -3.62 -16.51
N SER A 220 6.39 -3.19 -17.74
CA SER A 220 6.03 -1.87 -18.30
C SER A 220 4.54 -1.50 -18.21
N ALA A 221 3.64 -2.47 -18.08
CA ALA A 221 2.20 -2.21 -17.90
C ALA A 221 1.84 -1.66 -16.50
N LEU A 222 2.71 -1.81 -15.50
CA LEU A 222 2.51 -1.35 -14.12
C LEU A 222 3.25 -0.04 -13.80
N CYS A 223 4.17 0.40 -14.68
CA CYS A 223 5.04 1.56 -14.44
C CYS A 223 4.60 2.85 -15.17
N GLU A 224 3.57 2.80 -16.01
CA GLU A 224 3.09 3.97 -16.79
C GLU A 224 2.17 4.94 -16.03
#